data_AF-A0A3M7H3Z9-F1
#
_entry.id   AF-A0A3M7H3Z9-F1
#
_cell.length_a   1.000
_cell.length_b   1.000
_cell.length_c   1.000
_cell.angle_alpha   90.00
_cell.angle_beta   90.00
_cell.angle_gamma   90.00
#
_symmetry.space_group_name_H-M   'P 1'
#
loop_
_entity.id
_entity.type
_entity.pdbx_description
1 polymer ?
#
loop_
_entity_poly.entity_id
_entity_poly.type
_entity_poly.pdbx_seq_one_letter_code
_entity_poly.pdbx_strand_id
1 'polypeptide(L)'
;MAQKSAFDTPWFNKQDNSFFNSLNKSVVPHTVLTAETDDFDEETTQQWRDEGFDTAYVPLLGGGNDFINRLHRTGDAFGVSEYYAITAFLIRRALAFGDAASLVLQAHLKPNHPKLCAVVAYYPSTIPSVHSKFPPSIKVLAHLAGKEIGVQHHPEVLGIQGKNKTVRKRLDPGAGYGEPLKISFPAYTYAGIEPGFAERDLDEFDPVAESVAFTRSLHTVRKGFRIDRNIETIRDDVVDLAAAGNATGTVEHLRPYAHVINGPTLSGGVGTKALSEYYNDFFQPLPADFRVRLLSRTVGNDGSRIVDELFVNFTHNREVHWILPGIPATNKKVEVVMISIVRMIGNQLESEHMYWDQASVLVQVGLLSPKMVPDSFKKKGVEELPIWGAESARAMKRGSSTHMNELIPE
;
A
#
# COMPACT_ATOMS: atom_id res chain seq x y z
N MET A 1 -23.44 33.01 27.54
CA MET A 1 -22.52 33.77 26.67
C MET A 1 -21.97 32.81 25.64
N ALA A 2 -22.18 33.06 24.35
CA ALA A 2 -21.63 32.21 23.29
C ALA A 2 -20.11 32.41 23.23
N GLN A 3 -19.36 31.31 23.31
CA GLN A 3 -17.90 31.32 23.28
C GLN A 3 -17.46 31.70 21.86
N LYS A 4 -16.86 32.87 21.70
CA LYS A 4 -16.29 33.29 20.41
C LYS A 4 -15.19 32.33 20.01
N SER A 5 -15.25 31.86 18.76
CA SER A 5 -14.21 31.02 18.15
C SER A 5 -12.85 31.70 18.27
N ALA A 6 -11.81 30.91 18.56
CA ALA A 6 -10.41 31.39 18.64
C ALA A 6 -9.91 32.01 17.32
N PHE A 7 -10.66 31.85 16.23
CA PHE A 7 -10.35 32.40 14.91
C PHE A 7 -11.05 33.75 14.63
N ASP A 8 -11.93 34.24 15.50
CA ASP A 8 -12.65 35.51 15.33
C ASP A 8 -11.78 36.72 15.72
N THR A 9 -10.66 36.90 15.02
CA THR A 9 -9.74 38.02 15.22
C THR A 9 -9.81 39.03 14.07
N PRO A 10 -9.69 40.35 14.34
CA PRO A 10 -9.70 41.38 13.29
C PRO A 10 -8.59 41.23 12.26
N TRP A 11 -7.51 40.51 12.56
CA TRP A 11 -6.44 40.21 11.62
C TRP A 11 -6.82 39.07 10.66
N PHE A 12 -7.41 37.98 11.19
CA PHE A 12 -7.80 36.81 10.40
C PHE A 12 -8.92 37.17 9.41
N ASN A 13 -9.91 37.94 9.87
CA ASN A 13 -11.04 38.40 9.05
C ASN A 13 -10.65 39.48 8.01
N LYS A 14 -9.41 39.98 8.04
CA LYS A 14 -8.87 40.96 7.07
C LYS A 14 -8.04 40.32 5.96
N GLN A 15 -7.73 39.02 6.06
CA GLN A 15 -7.02 38.32 5.00
C GLN A 15 -7.96 38.03 3.83
N ASP A 16 -7.49 38.25 2.61
CA ASP A 16 -8.26 37.98 1.41
C ASP A 16 -8.11 36.52 0.97
N ASN A 17 -8.91 36.10 -0.01
CA ASN A 17 -8.84 34.74 -0.55
C ASN A 17 -7.46 34.43 -1.17
N SER A 18 -6.65 35.44 -1.54
CA SER A 18 -5.31 35.23 -2.08
C SER A 18 -4.33 34.76 -0.99
N PHE A 19 -4.47 35.25 0.25
CA PHE A 19 -3.73 34.74 1.41
C PHE A 19 -4.04 33.27 1.69
N PHE A 20 -5.32 32.90 1.75
CA PHE A 20 -5.72 31.49 1.95
C PHE A 20 -5.31 30.60 0.76
N ASN A 21 -5.36 31.12 -0.46
CA ASN A 21 -4.84 30.43 -1.64
C ASN A 21 -3.30 30.31 -1.62
N SER A 22 -2.59 31.26 -1.04
CA SER A 22 -1.13 31.19 -0.84
C SER A 22 -0.71 30.21 0.25
N LEU A 23 -1.58 29.97 1.24
CA LEU A 23 -1.47 28.87 2.20
C LEU A 23 -1.77 27.51 1.54
N ASN A 24 -2.62 27.52 0.50
CA ASN A 24 -2.89 26.41 -0.42
C ASN A 24 -1.88 26.32 -1.57
N LYS A 25 -0.61 26.72 -1.38
CA LYS A 25 0.43 26.28 -2.31
C LYS A 25 0.58 24.77 -2.15
N SER A 26 -0.01 24.02 -3.09
CA SER A 26 0.29 22.62 -3.29
C SER A 26 1.81 22.50 -3.44
N VAL A 27 2.46 21.90 -2.44
CA VAL A 27 3.87 21.56 -2.52
C VAL A 27 3.95 20.43 -3.53
N VAL A 28 4.58 20.68 -4.68
CA VAL A 28 4.82 19.62 -5.67
C VAL A 28 5.87 18.68 -5.09
N PRO A 29 5.55 17.40 -4.85
CA PRO A 29 6.52 16.49 -4.27
C PRO A 29 7.40 15.90 -5.37
N HIS A 30 8.65 16.33 -5.41
CA HIS A 30 9.62 15.93 -6.43
C HIS A 30 10.39 14.68 -6.04
N THR A 31 10.45 13.68 -6.91
CA THR A 31 11.35 12.53 -6.76
C THR A 31 12.35 12.48 -7.91
N VAL A 32 13.63 12.47 -7.59
CA VAL A 32 14.70 12.26 -8.55
C VAL A 32 14.97 10.77 -8.65
N LEU A 33 14.63 10.18 -9.79
CA LEU A 33 14.93 8.80 -10.13
C LEU A 33 16.35 8.71 -10.67
N THR A 34 17.07 7.64 -10.33
CA THR A 34 18.45 7.45 -10.79
C THR A 34 18.82 5.98 -10.88
N ALA A 35 19.54 5.62 -11.94
CA ALA A 35 20.10 4.29 -12.18
C ALA A 35 21.41 4.39 -12.98
N GLU A 36 22.02 3.25 -13.32
CA GLU A 36 23.28 3.20 -14.07
C GLU A 36 23.14 3.53 -15.56
N THR A 37 21.97 3.31 -16.14
CA THR A 37 21.67 3.48 -17.56
C THR A 37 21.38 4.95 -17.91
N ASP A 38 21.52 5.31 -19.19
CA ASP A 38 21.27 6.69 -19.66
C ASP A 38 19.76 7.02 -19.72
N ASP A 39 18.93 5.99 -19.82
CA ASP A 39 17.47 5.99 -19.74
C ASP A 39 16.98 5.15 -18.54
N PHE A 40 15.68 5.22 -18.25
CA PHE A 40 15.06 4.53 -17.11
C PHE A 40 13.65 4.06 -17.48
N ASP A 41 13.18 3.03 -16.76
CA ASP A 41 11.87 2.43 -16.97
C ASP A 41 10.74 3.47 -16.91
N GLU A 42 10.03 3.61 -18.03
CA GLU A 42 8.91 4.54 -18.17
C GLU A 42 7.72 4.11 -17.30
N GLU A 43 7.52 2.80 -17.07
CA GLU A 43 6.43 2.32 -16.25
C GLU A 43 6.64 2.66 -14.78
N THR A 44 7.83 2.42 -14.22
CA THR A 44 8.20 2.85 -12.87
C THR A 44 8.09 4.38 -12.74
N THR A 45 8.54 5.13 -13.75
CA THR A 45 8.40 6.59 -13.75
C THR A 45 6.93 7.00 -13.69
N GLN A 46 6.07 6.39 -14.50
CA GLN A 46 4.65 6.68 -14.52
C GLN A 46 3.96 6.26 -13.22
N GLN A 47 4.39 5.17 -12.59
CA GLN A 47 3.87 4.72 -11.30
C GLN A 47 4.09 5.77 -10.19
N TRP A 48 5.25 6.45 -10.15
CA TRP A 48 5.47 7.58 -9.25
C TRP A 48 4.59 8.78 -9.59
N ARG A 49 4.42 9.09 -10.88
CA ARG A 49 3.55 10.20 -11.32
C ARG A 49 2.09 9.99 -10.97
N ASP A 50 1.60 8.76 -11.14
CA ASP A 50 0.25 8.37 -10.79
C ASP A 50 -0.04 8.53 -9.28
N GLU A 51 1.00 8.40 -8.44
CA GLU A 51 0.93 8.64 -6.99
C GLU A 51 1.04 10.13 -6.60
N GLY A 52 1.15 11.02 -7.60
CA GLY A 52 1.15 12.48 -7.47
C GLY A 52 2.54 13.13 -7.37
N PHE A 53 3.61 12.38 -7.68
CA PHE A 53 4.97 12.91 -7.66
C PHE A 53 5.38 13.51 -9.01
N ASP A 54 6.08 14.64 -8.98
CA ASP A 54 6.83 15.09 -10.14
C ASP A 54 8.18 14.34 -10.18
N THR A 55 8.60 13.94 -11.37
CA THR A 55 9.73 13.03 -11.54
C THR A 55 10.79 13.66 -12.43
N ALA A 56 12.03 13.64 -11.99
CA ALA A 56 13.20 13.91 -12.84
C ALA A 56 14.12 12.69 -12.87
N TYR A 57 14.81 12.46 -13.98
CA TYR A 57 15.78 11.38 -14.09
C TYR A 57 17.22 11.90 -14.16
N VAL A 58 18.13 11.27 -13.41
CA VAL A 58 19.57 11.58 -13.42
C VAL A 58 20.38 10.27 -13.53
N PRO A 59 21.08 10.00 -14.64
CA PRO A 59 21.87 8.78 -14.80
C PRO A 59 23.20 8.82 -14.01
N LEU A 60 23.71 7.66 -13.61
CA LEU A 60 24.97 7.52 -12.87
C LEU A 60 26.17 8.09 -13.63
N LEU A 61 26.28 7.79 -14.93
CA LEU A 61 27.43 8.13 -15.79
C LEU A 61 28.78 7.73 -15.13
N GLY A 62 29.71 8.68 -15.01
CA GLY A 62 31.02 8.46 -14.35
C GLY A 62 30.97 8.37 -12.81
N GLY A 63 29.78 8.42 -12.20
CA GLY A 63 29.58 8.23 -10.77
C GLY A 63 30.27 9.25 -9.87
N GLY A 64 30.57 8.82 -8.64
CA GLY A 64 31.32 9.62 -7.65
C GLY A 64 30.65 10.94 -7.25
N ASN A 65 31.47 11.94 -6.93
CA ASN A 65 30.97 13.24 -6.45
C ASN A 65 30.27 14.05 -7.55
N ASP A 66 30.64 13.89 -8.82
CA ASP A 66 29.94 14.59 -9.90
C ASP A 66 28.48 14.12 -9.99
N PHE A 67 28.25 12.81 -9.90
CA PHE A 67 26.91 12.24 -9.85
C PHE A 67 26.07 12.81 -8.70
N ILE A 68 26.61 12.83 -7.48
CA ILE A 68 25.91 13.42 -6.32
C ILE A 68 25.62 14.91 -6.54
N ASN A 69 26.57 15.66 -7.11
CA ASN A 69 26.37 17.06 -7.44
C ASN A 69 25.30 17.28 -8.53
N ARG A 70 25.13 16.35 -9.48
CA ARG A 70 24.07 16.42 -10.50
C ARG A 70 22.69 16.15 -9.90
N LEU A 71 22.58 15.17 -8.99
CA LEU A 71 21.36 14.93 -8.22
C LEU A 71 20.95 16.19 -7.45
N HIS A 72 21.89 16.80 -6.72
CA HIS A 72 21.64 18.02 -5.96
C HIS A 72 21.29 19.22 -6.85
N ARG A 73 22.01 19.43 -7.95
CA ARG A 73 21.69 20.49 -8.93
C ARG A 73 20.28 20.33 -9.53
N THR A 74 19.84 19.10 -9.78
CA THR A 74 18.48 18.82 -10.23
C THR A 74 17.47 19.18 -9.14
N GLY A 75 17.75 18.77 -7.90
CA GLY A 75 16.97 19.13 -6.72
C GLY A 75 16.88 20.64 -6.46
N ASP A 76 17.96 21.38 -6.70
CA ASP A 76 18.03 22.83 -6.54
C ASP A 76 17.28 23.59 -7.63
N ALA A 77 17.15 22.99 -8.82
CA ALA A 77 16.39 23.54 -9.94
C ALA A 77 14.87 23.49 -9.71
N PHE A 78 14.40 22.66 -8.77
CA PHE A 78 13.02 22.73 -8.28
C PHE A 78 12.78 24.05 -7.51
N GLY A 79 11.51 24.35 -7.21
CA GLY A 79 11.12 25.60 -6.56
C GLY A 79 11.93 25.91 -5.29
N VAL A 80 12.11 27.21 -5.01
CA VAL A 80 12.96 27.68 -3.90
C VAL A 80 12.55 27.09 -2.54
N SER A 81 11.25 26.86 -2.34
CA SER A 81 10.68 26.27 -1.12
C SER A 81 10.31 24.79 -1.26
N GLU A 82 10.72 24.12 -2.35
CA GLU A 82 10.37 22.74 -2.64
C GLU A 82 11.47 21.80 -2.18
N TYR A 83 11.06 20.72 -1.51
CA TYR A 83 11.92 19.61 -1.12
C TYR A 83 11.92 18.56 -2.22
N TYR A 84 12.89 17.65 -2.19
CA TYR A 84 12.90 16.50 -3.08
C TYR A 84 13.35 15.23 -2.37
N ALA A 85 13.00 14.09 -2.96
CA ALA A 85 13.49 12.78 -2.61
C ALA A 85 14.42 12.25 -3.72
N ILE A 86 15.26 11.27 -3.38
CA ILE A 86 16.03 10.49 -4.37
C ILE A 86 15.58 9.04 -4.27
N THR A 87 15.22 8.43 -5.40
CA THR A 87 14.96 7.00 -5.51
C THR A 87 15.97 6.40 -6.48
N ALA A 88 16.87 5.57 -5.96
CA ALA A 88 18.02 5.07 -6.68
C ALA A 88 17.92 3.56 -6.89
N PHE A 89 18.24 3.10 -8.09
CA PHE A 89 18.11 1.72 -8.56
C PHE A 89 19.46 1.21 -9.10
N LEU A 90 19.70 -0.11 -9.02
CA LEU A 90 20.88 -0.82 -9.58
C LEU A 90 20.51 -1.71 -10.80
N ILE A 91 20.27 -1.13 -11.97
CA ILE A 91 19.81 -1.90 -13.14
C ILE A 91 20.94 -2.75 -13.71
N ARG A 92 22.17 -2.22 -13.78
CA ARG A 92 23.35 -2.98 -14.20
C ARG A 92 24.58 -2.56 -13.43
N ARG A 93 25.34 -3.53 -12.95
CA ARG A 93 26.54 -3.26 -12.15
C ARG A 93 27.63 -2.57 -12.99
N ALA A 94 27.80 -1.26 -12.82
CA ALA A 94 28.93 -0.53 -13.37
C ALA A 94 30.21 -0.86 -12.56
N LEU A 95 31.03 -1.77 -13.10
CA LEU A 95 32.22 -2.33 -12.41
C LEU A 95 33.25 -1.28 -11.98
N ALA A 96 33.27 -0.10 -12.61
CA ALA A 96 34.29 0.93 -12.38
C ALA A 96 33.91 1.98 -11.32
N PHE A 97 32.63 2.24 -11.08
CA PHE A 97 32.17 3.41 -10.29
C PHE A 97 31.27 3.06 -9.10
N GLY A 98 30.94 1.78 -8.91
CA GLY A 98 29.89 1.36 -8.00
C GLY A 98 28.50 1.48 -8.65
N ASP A 99 27.45 1.37 -7.84
CA ASP A 99 26.05 1.49 -8.28
C ASP A 99 25.38 2.72 -7.68
N ALA A 100 24.35 3.23 -8.37
CA ALA A 100 23.68 4.46 -7.99
C ALA A 100 23.09 4.37 -6.57
N ALA A 101 22.41 3.25 -6.27
CA ALA A 101 21.81 2.99 -4.97
C ALA A 101 22.83 3.03 -3.82
N SER A 102 23.99 2.38 -3.97
CA SER A 102 25.06 2.37 -2.97
C SER A 102 25.68 3.75 -2.76
N LEU A 103 25.93 4.48 -3.86
CA LEU A 103 26.54 5.81 -3.79
C LEU A 103 25.62 6.82 -3.11
N VAL A 104 24.33 6.80 -3.43
CA VAL A 104 23.34 7.67 -2.78
C VAL A 104 23.26 7.35 -1.28
N LEU A 105 23.21 6.09 -0.86
CA LEU A 105 23.21 5.78 0.58
C LEU A 105 24.47 6.29 1.30
N GLN A 106 25.64 6.16 0.68
CA GLN A 106 26.91 6.56 1.31
C GLN A 106 27.07 8.08 1.39
N ALA A 107 26.66 8.81 0.35
CA ALA A 107 26.82 10.27 0.28
C ALA A 107 26.00 11.02 1.35
N HIS A 108 24.89 10.43 1.80
CA HIS A 108 23.90 11.10 2.65
C HIS A 108 23.97 10.69 4.13
N LEU A 109 25.04 10.03 4.57
CA LEU A 109 25.27 9.69 5.99
C LEU A 109 25.45 10.92 6.90
N LYS A 110 25.75 12.08 6.31
CA LYS A 110 25.83 13.37 6.99
C LYS A 110 24.88 14.35 6.30
N PRO A 111 24.38 15.39 7.00
CA PRO A 111 23.62 16.44 6.35
C PRO A 111 24.48 17.09 5.26
N ASN A 112 24.09 16.94 4.01
CA ASN A 112 24.85 17.43 2.86
C ASN A 112 23.99 18.32 1.92
N HIS A 113 22.66 18.27 2.04
CA HIS A 113 21.75 19.06 1.22
C HIS A 113 20.47 19.45 1.99
N PRO A 114 20.13 20.74 2.11
CA PRO A 114 19.02 21.19 2.95
C PRO A 114 17.62 20.84 2.42
N LYS A 115 17.47 20.72 1.09
CA LYS A 115 16.18 20.40 0.44
C LYS A 115 15.90 18.89 0.32
N LEU A 116 16.88 18.02 0.60
CA LEU A 116 16.68 16.57 0.48
C LEU A 116 15.93 16.04 1.70
N CYS A 117 14.77 15.41 1.50
CA CYS A 117 13.91 14.92 2.58
C CYS A 117 13.81 13.38 2.66
N ALA A 118 14.12 12.67 1.58
CA ALA A 118 14.09 11.20 1.56
C ALA A 118 15.07 10.58 0.56
N VAL A 119 15.52 9.37 0.88
CA VAL A 119 16.36 8.51 0.03
C VAL A 119 15.79 7.10 0.08
N VAL A 120 15.51 6.53 -1.09
CA VAL A 120 15.14 5.13 -1.26
C VAL A 120 16.18 4.47 -2.16
N ALA A 121 16.75 3.36 -1.72
CA ALA A 121 17.76 2.61 -2.46
C ALA A 121 17.26 1.21 -2.76
N TYR A 122 17.08 0.91 -4.04
CA TYR A 122 16.72 -0.38 -4.56
C TYR A 122 17.97 -1.20 -4.87
N TYR A 123 18.06 -2.34 -4.17
CA TYR A 123 19.07 -3.40 -4.27
C TYR A 123 20.52 -2.88 -4.41
N PRO A 124 20.99 -1.99 -3.51
CA PRO A 124 22.38 -1.52 -3.52
C PRO A 124 23.36 -2.68 -3.42
N SER A 125 24.50 -2.66 -4.13
CA SER A 125 25.50 -3.72 -3.99
C SER A 125 26.32 -3.62 -2.68
N THR A 126 26.33 -2.43 -2.07
CA THR A 126 26.99 -2.13 -0.80
C THR A 126 26.20 -1.12 0.02
N ILE A 127 25.89 -1.47 1.27
CA ILE A 127 25.32 -0.54 2.25
C ILE A 127 26.39 0.04 3.20
N PRO A 128 26.12 1.19 3.83
CA PRO A 128 26.87 1.66 4.98
C PRO A 128 26.94 0.62 6.11
N SER A 129 27.72 0.90 7.16
CA SER A 129 27.71 0.05 8.36
C SER A 129 26.28 -0.14 8.86
N VAL A 130 25.97 -1.34 9.36
CA VAL A 130 24.65 -1.64 9.98
C VAL A 130 24.36 -0.78 11.21
N HIS A 131 25.38 -0.10 11.74
CA HIS A 131 25.30 0.84 12.85
C HIS A 131 25.27 2.32 12.40
N SER A 132 25.37 2.58 11.10
CA SER A 132 25.31 3.94 10.54
C SER A 132 23.94 4.57 10.77
N LYS A 133 23.94 5.83 11.23
CA LYS A 133 22.73 6.63 11.42
C LYS A 133 22.69 7.74 10.38
N PHE A 134 21.55 7.89 9.73
CA PHE A 134 21.29 8.99 8.82
C PHE A 134 20.78 10.23 9.58
N PRO A 135 20.94 11.44 9.02
CA PRO A 135 20.35 12.64 9.58
C PRO A 135 18.83 12.51 9.78
N PRO A 136 18.26 12.92 10.93
CA PRO A 136 16.82 12.80 11.18
C PRO A 136 15.92 13.51 10.16
N SER A 137 16.47 14.52 9.48
CA SER A 137 15.83 15.30 8.41
C SER A 137 15.64 14.50 7.12
N ILE A 138 16.39 13.41 6.91
CA ILE A 138 16.32 12.57 5.71
C ILE A 138 15.71 11.22 6.10
N LYS A 139 14.60 10.84 5.47
CA LYS A 139 14.02 9.50 5.62
C LYS A 139 14.74 8.54 4.69
N VAL A 140 15.18 7.40 5.19
CA VAL A 140 15.97 6.44 4.41
C VAL A 140 15.34 5.07 4.42
N LEU A 141 15.38 4.42 3.27
CA LEU A 141 14.93 3.04 3.05
C LEU A 141 15.87 2.33 2.10
N ALA A 142 16.18 1.06 2.38
CA ALA A 142 16.84 0.18 1.44
C ALA A 142 16.03 -1.10 1.18
N HIS A 143 15.84 -1.45 -0.09
CA HIS A 143 15.36 -2.77 -0.50
C HIS A 143 16.57 -3.59 -0.89
N LEU A 144 16.76 -4.78 -0.31
CA LEU A 144 17.91 -5.64 -0.57
C LEU A 144 17.45 -6.88 -1.33
N ALA A 145 18.27 -7.31 -2.28
CA ALA A 145 18.01 -8.45 -3.14
C ALA A 145 19.25 -9.33 -3.30
N GLY A 146 19.04 -10.58 -3.71
CA GLY A 146 20.10 -11.57 -3.88
C GLY A 146 20.59 -12.19 -2.57
N LYS A 147 21.70 -12.93 -2.66
CA LYS A 147 22.20 -13.81 -1.57
C LYS A 147 23.16 -13.13 -0.61
N GLU A 148 23.86 -12.09 -1.07
CA GLU A 148 24.89 -11.41 -0.29
C GLU A 148 24.90 -9.91 -0.56
N ILE A 149 25.26 -9.14 0.46
CA ILE A 149 25.39 -7.70 0.42
C ILE A 149 26.80 -7.28 0.87
N GLY A 150 27.35 -6.23 0.25
CA GLY A 150 28.53 -5.56 0.79
C GLY A 150 28.15 -4.68 1.98
N VAL A 151 28.87 -4.77 3.10
CA VAL A 151 28.67 -3.88 4.25
C VAL A 151 29.97 -3.12 4.49
N GLN A 152 29.89 -1.79 4.50
CA GLN A 152 31.04 -0.97 4.86
C GLN A 152 31.39 -1.13 6.34
N HIS A 153 32.67 -1.35 6.58
CA HIS A 153 33.26 -1.48 7.89
C HIS A 153 34.42 -0.49 8.03
N HIS A 154 34.37 0.32 9.07
CA HIS A 154 35.45 1.21 9.49
C HIS A 154 36.15 0.56 10.69
N PRO A 155 37.30 -0.11 10.50
CA PRO A 155 38.04 -0.66 11.62
C PRO A 155 38.68 0.49 12.40
N GLU A 156 38.19 0.71 13.62
CA GLU A 156 38.86 1.54 14.62
C GLU A 156 39.69 0.62 15.52
N VAL A 157 41.01 0.70 15.42
CA VAL A 157 41.93 0.05 16.36
C VAL A 157 42.80 1.14 16.97
N LEU A 158 42.71 1.31 18.30
CA LEU A 158 43.61 2.14 19.11
C LEU A 158 43.86 3.55 18.52
N GLY A 159 42.80 4.27 18.15
CA GLY A 159 42.88 5.67 17.70
C GLY A 159 43.45 5.88 16.28
N ILE A 160 43.77 4.81 15.55
CA ILE A 160 44.16 4.89 14.13
C ILE A 160 42.96 4.54 13.26
N GLN A 161 42.50 5.51 12.46
CA GLN A 161 41.45 5.28 11.45
C GLN A 161 42.03 4.46 10.29
N GLY A 162 41.60 3.20 10.16
CA GLY A 162 41.92 2.36 9.01
C GLY A 162 41.16 2.78 7.74
N LYS A 163 41.66 2.39 6.56
CA LYS A 163 40.91 2.53 5.29
C LYS A 163 39.58 1.78 5.35
N ASN A 164 38.52 2.35 4.76
CA ASN A 164 37.22 1.69 4.64
C ASN A 164 37.39 0.32 3.97
N LYS A 165 36.78 -0.71 4.57
CA LYS A 165 36.73 -2.06 3.99
C LYS A 165 35.28 -2.46 3.74
N THR A 166 35.01 -3.19 2.67
CA THR A 166 33.71 -3.80 2.42
C THR A 166 33.76 -5.27 2.80
N VAL A 167 32.86 -5.71 3.68
CA VAL A 167 32.72 -7.10 4.10
C VAL A 167 31.46 -7.68 3.49
N ARG A 168 31.55 -8.84 2.84
CA ARG A 168 30.37 -9.56 2.33
C ARG A 168 29.60 -10.19 3.49
N LYS A 169 28.28 -9.99 3.49
CA LYS A 169 27.35 -10.57 4.47
C LYS A 169 26.24 -11.28 3.72
N ARG A 170 25.85 -12.45 4.19
CA ARG A 170 24.71 -13.19 3.67
C ARG A 170 23.41 -12.45 3.99
N LEU A 171 22.52 -12.38 3.00
CA LEU A 171 21.14 -11.96 3.19
C LEU A 171 20.29 -13.21 3.47
N ASP A 172 19.46 -13.12 4.50
CA ASP A 172 18.49 -14.14 4.84
C ASP A 172 17.09 -13.52 4.71
N PRO A 173 16.36 -13.83 3.63
CA PRO A 173 15.04 -13.27 3.40
C PRO A 173 13.96 -13.98 4.20
N GLY A 174 14.28 -14.83 5.17
CA GLY A 174 13.30 -15.45 6.07
C GLY A 174 12.25 -16.32 5.38
N ALA A 175 11.02 -16.27 5.88
CA ALA A 175 9.91 -17.11 5.47
C ALA A 175 9.05 -16.51 4.33
N GLY A 176 9.40 -15.32 3.84
CA GLY A 176 8.71 -14.66 2.72
C GLY A 176 7.67 -13.63 3.13
N TYR A 177 7.76 -13.06 4.34
CA TYR A 177 6.89 -11.98 4.80
C TYR A 177 7.42 -10.57 4.47
N GLY A 178 8.48 -10.47 3.66
CA GLY A 178 9.12 -9.22 3.29
C GLY A 178 9.92 -8.67 4.47
N GLU A 179 10.86 -9.46 4.97
CA GLU A 179 11.48 -9.40 6.28
C GLU A 179 12.24 -8.08 6.51
N PRO A 180 12.00 -7.37 7.63
CA PRO A 180 12.81 -6.24 8.03
C PRO A 180 14.16 -6.70 8.60
N LEU A 181 15.24 -6.03 8.18
CA LEU A 181 16.56 -6.22 8.77
C LEU A 181 16.69 -5.41 10.06
N LYS A 182 17.29 -6.04 11.09
CA LYS A 182 17.59 -5.39 12.37
C LYS A 182 18.88 -4.56 12.30
N ILE A 183 18.84 -3.47 11.54
CA ILE A 183 19.96 -2.52 11.38
C ILE A 183 19.49 -1.09 11.71
N SER A 184 20.39 -0.12 11.70
CA SER A 184 20.12 1.25 12.21
C SER A 184 19.28 2.14 11.30
N PHE A 185 18.88 1.64 10.13
CA PHE A 185 17.95 2.28 9.20
C PHE A 185 17.02 1.22 8.60
N PRO A 186 15.80 1.59 8.16
CA PRO A 186 14.88 0.66 7.53
C PRO A 186 15.50 -0.03 6.30
N ALA A 187 15.60 -1.35 6.36
CA ALA A 187 16.00 -2.17 5.23
C ALA A 187 15.18 -3.46 5.20
N TYR A 188 14.84 -3.93 4.01
CA TYR A 188 13.98 -5.10 3.82
C TYR A 188 14.55 -6.04 2.77
N THR A 189 14.26 -7.32 2.92
CA THR A 189 14.53 -8.37 1.93
C THR A 189 13.23 -9.03 1.49
N TYR A 190 13.26 -9.72 0.35
CA TYR A 190 12.14 -10.49 -0.17
C TYR A 190 12.63 -11.90 -0.54
N ALA A 191 11.80 -12.92 -0.35
CA ALA A 191 12.22 -14.31 -0.55
C ALA A 191 12.34 -14.64 -2.03
N GLY A 192 13.49 -15.20 -2.43
CA GLY A 192 13.72 -15.71 -3.79
C GLY A 192 13.98 -14.65 -4.87
N ILE A 193 14.10 -13.38 -4.51
CA ILE A 193 14.29 -12.30 -5.49
C ILE A 193 15.77 -12.01 -5.78
N GLU A 194 16.03 -11.51 -6.97
CA GLU A 194 17.34 -10.99 -7.41
C GLU A 194 17.24 -9.48 -7.73
N PRO A 195 18.37 -8.74 -7.79
CA PRO A 195 18.36 -7.36 -8.26
C PRO A 195 17.69 -7.24 -9.64
N GLY A 196 16.86 -6.22 -9.83
CA GLY A 196 16.01 -6.09 -11.03
C GLY A 196 14.53 -6.41 -10.80
N PHE A 197 14.15 -6.89 -9.61
CA PHE A 197 12.77 -7.33 -9.35
C PHE A 197 11.71 -6.23 -9.41
N ALA A 198 12.10 -4.96 -9.37
CA ALA A 198 11.17 -3.84 -9.35
C ALA A 198 10.98 -3.22 -10.75
N GLU A 199 11.77 -3.64 -11.74
CA GLU A 199 11.82 -3.09 -13.08
C GLU A 199 11.05 -4.01 -14.02
N ARG A 200 9.99 -3.50 -14.63
CA ARG A 200 9.01 -4.32 -15.36
C ARG A 200 9.51 -4.86 -16.70
N ASP A 201 10.58 -4.25 -17.21
CA ASP A 201 11.24 -4.60 -18.46
C ASP A 201 12.37 -5.64 -18.28
N LEU A 202 12.62 -6.10 -17.05
CA LEU A 202 13.62 -7.13 -16.73
C LEU A 202 12.99 -8.50 -16.48
N ASP A 203 13.76 -9.56 -16.77
CA ASP A 203 13.34 -10.95 -16.52
C ASP A 203 13.19 -11.25 -15.01
N GLU A 204 13.90 -10.51 -14.17
CA GLU A 204 13.86 -10.62 -12.71
C GLU A 204 12.60 -10.01 -12.09
N PHE A 205 11.77 -9.29 -12.86
CA PHE A 205 10.56 -8.63 -12.36
C PHE A 205 9.66 -9.58 -11.56
N ASP A 206 9.34 -9.17 -10.33
CA ASP A 206 8.37 -9.87 -9.48
C ASP A 206 7.29 -8.88 -9.02
N PRO A 207 6.04 -9.01 -9.51
CA PRO A 207 4.99 -8.03 -9.21
C PRO A 207 4.55 -8.04 -7.74
N VAL A 208 4.77 -9.14 -7.00
CA VAL A 208 4.39 -9.25 -5.60
C VAL A 208 5.43 -8.52 -4.73
N ALA A 209 6.72 -8.82 -4.95
CA ALA A 209 7.80 -8.16 -4.25
C ALA A 209 7.88 -6.67 -4.59
N GLU A 210 7.72 -6.31 -5.87
CA GLU A 210 7.67 -4.92 -6.33
C GLU A 210 6.55 -4.14 -5.63
N SER A 211 5.31 -4.64 -5.64
CA SER A 211 4.18 -3.95 -5.02
C SER A 211 4.39 -3.69 -3.52
N VAL A 212 4.97 -4.65 -2.80
CA VAL A 212 5.31 -4.47 -1.37
C VAL A 212 6.45 -3.48 -1.19
N ALA A 213 7.51 -3.57 -2.00
CA ALA A 213 8.65 -2.66 -1.96
C ALA A 213 8.22 -1.22 -2.27
N PHE A 214 7.40 -1.02 -3.30
CA PHE A 214 6.90 0.27 -3.72
C PHE A 214 6.04 0.94 -2.65
N THR A 215 5.14 0.21 -1.99
CA THR A 215 4.35 0.79 -0.88
C THR A 215 5.21 1.22 0.33
N ARG A 216 6.30 0.51 0.62
CA ARG A 216 7.31 0.94 1.62
C ARG A 216 8.07 2.19 1.17
N SER A 217 8.38 2.29 -0.13
CA SER A 217 8.99 3.46 -0.75
C SER A 217 8.09 4.68 -0.68
N LEU A 218 6.80 4.53 -1.03
CA LEU A 218 5.78 5.57 -0.88
C LEU A 218 5.68 6.06 0.56
N HIS A 219 5.61 5.15 1.54
CA HIS A 219 5.62 5.53 2.95
C HIS A 219 6.83 6.39 3.31
N THR A 220 8.03 5.94 2.91
CA THR A 220 9.29 6.65 3.20
C THR A 220 9.32 8.05 2.60
N VAL A 221 8.96 8.15 1.32
CA VAL A 221 8.98 9.41 0.59
C VAL A 221 7.89 10.37 1.09
N ARG A 222 6.64 9.91 1.24
CA ARG A 222 5.53 10.72 1.80
C ARG A 222 5.85 11.21 3.20
N LYS A 223 6.49 10.39 4.05
CA LYS A 223 6.96 10.78 5.38
C LYS A 223 8.06 11.86 5.32
N GLY A 224 8.93 11.82 4.32
CA GLY A 224 9.92 12.88 4.06
C GLY A 224 9.25 14.21 3.73
N PHE A 225 8.26 14.18 2.85
CA PHE A 225 7.47 15.35 2.44
C PHE A 225 6.44 15.81 3.46
N ARG A 226 6.12 14.98 4.46
CA ARG A 226 5.00 15.19 5.39
C ARG A 226 3.66 15.29 4.66
N ILE A 227 3.50 14.49 3.61
CA ILE A 227 2.23 14.37 2.88
C ILE A 227 1.29 13.51 3.71
N ASP A 228 0.14 14.08 4.05
CA ASP A 228 -0.99 13.35 4.59
C ASP A 228 -2.10 13.32 3.53
N ARG A 229 -2.64 12.15 3.26
CA ARG A 229 -3.65 11.94 2.22
C ARG A 229 -4.98 11.59 2.86
N ASN A 230 -5.99 12.41 2.61
CA ASN A 230 -7.36 12.09 3.00
C ASN A 230 -8.03 11.17 1.96
N ILE A 231 -7.60 9.91 1.91
CA ILE A 231 -8.18 8.90 1.01
C ILE A 231 -9.53 8.37 1.51
N GLU A 232 -9.85 8.58 2.78
CA GLU A 232 -11.10 8.11 3.39
C GLU A 232 -12.32 8.80 2.81
N THR A 233 -12.29 10.13 2.66
CA THR A 233 -13.40 10.88 2.04
C THR A 233 -13.69 10.36 0.63
N ILE A 234 -12.64 10.11 -0.16
CA ILE A 234 -12.79 9.60 -1.52
C ILE A 234 -13.43 8.20 -1.50
N ARG A 235 -13.02 7.34 -0.56
CA ARG A 235 -13.61 6.02 -0.40
C ARG A 235 -15.09 6.09 -0.03
N ASP A 236 -15.45 6.95 0.92
CA ASP A 236 -16.82 7.09 1.39
C ASP A 236 -17.73 7.64 0.27
N ASP A 237 -17.25 8.62 -0.52
CA ASP A 237 -17.96 9.14 -1.69
C ASP A 237 -18.25 8.03 -2.73
N VAL A 238 -17.27 7.17 -3.02
CA VAL A 238 -17.45 6.03 -3.94
C VAL A 238 -18.50 5.05 -3.43
N VAL A 239 -18.48 4.75 -2.13
CA VAL A 239 -19.44 3.84 -1.49
C VAL A 239 -20.85 4.43 -1.52
N ASP A 240 -21.01 5.72 -1.23
CA ASP A 240 -22.30 6.40 -1.25
C ASP A 240 -22.92 6.42 -2.66
N LEU A 241 -22.10 6.68 -3.69
CA LEU A 241 -22.52 6.60 -5.09
C LEU A 241 -23.00 5.19 -5.46
N ALA A 242 -22.24 4.15 -5.08
CA ALA A 242 -22.59 2.77 -5.37
C ALA A 242 -23.87 2.34 -4.64
N ALA A 243 -24.02 2.72 -3.37
CA ALA A 243 -25.19 2.43 -2.56
C ALA A 243 -26.45 3.13 -3.08
N ALA A 244 -26.31 4.34 -3.64
CA ALA A 244 -27.39 5.06 -4.31
C ALA A 244 -27.74 4.52 -5.71
N GLY A 245 -26.99 3.52 -6.20
CA GLY A 245 -27.17 2.95 -7.54
C GLY A 245 -26.69 3.86 -8.67
N ASN A 246 -25.83 4.85 -8.37
CA ASN A 246 -25.23 5.73 -9.36
C ASN A 246 -23.97 5.09 -9.97
N ALA A 247 -24.16 4.07 -10.82
CA ALA A 247 -23.07 3.34 -11.44
C ALA A 247 -22.11 4.24 -12.22
N THR A 248 -22.62 5.22 -12.98
CA THR A 248 -21.78 6.18 -13.72
C THR A 248 -20.88 6.97 -12.79
N GLY A 249 -21.45 7.58 -11.74
CA GLY A 249 -20.67 8.34 -10.76
C GLY A 249 -19.66 7.47 -10.01
N THR A 250 -20.02 6.23 -9.67
CA THR A 250 -19.09 5.27 -9.07
C THR A 250 -17.89 5.02 -9.98
N VAL A 251 -18.13 4.69 -11.25
CA VAL A 251 -17.07 4.34 -12.21
C VAL A 251 -16.15 5.50 -12.55
N GLU A 252 -16.62 6.75 -12.52
CA GLU A 252 -15.79 7.95 -12.72
C GLU A 252 -14.66 8.11 -11.68
N HIS A 253 -14.86 7.57 -10.48
CA HIS A 253 -13.88 7.58 -9.40
C HIS A 253 -12.91 6.39 -9.45
N LEU A 254 -13.10 5.48 -10.41
CA LEU A 254 -12.25 4.30 -10.61
C LEU A 254 -11.21 4.58 -11.70
N ARG A 255 -10.03 4.00 -11.56
CA ARG A 255 -9.01 4.01 -12.62
C ARG A 255 -9.52 3.24 -13.85
N PRO A 256 -9.08 3.59 -15.08
CA PRO A 256 -9.55 2.91 -16.29
C PRO A 256 -9.34 1.39 -16.31
N TYR A 257 -8.31 0.91 -15.62
CA TYR A 257 -7.90 -0.48 -15.47
C TYR A 257 -8.08 -1.00 -14.03
N ALA A 258 -8.95 -0.34 -13.24
CA ALA A 258 -9.26 -0.79 -11.90
C ALA A 258 -9.93 -2.17 -11.89
N HIS A 259 -9.90 -2.86 -10.76
CA HIS A 259 -10.70 -4.07 -10.57
C HIS A 259 -11.39 -4.12 -9.22
N VAL A 260 -12.58 -4.74 -9.22
CA VAL A 260 -13.32 -5.11 -8.02
C VAL A 260 -13.47 -6.62 -8.03
N ILE A 261 -13.07 -7.28 -6.94
CA ILE A 261 -13.15 -8.74 -6.81
C ILE A 261 -13.82 -9.09 -5.49
N ASN A 262 -14.98 -9.73 -5.59
CA ASN A 262 -15.64 -10.42 -4.50
C ASN A 262 -15.09 -11.84 -4.41
N GLY A 263 -14.08 -12.07 -3.56
CA GLY A 263 -13.35 -13.33 -3.51
C GLY A 263 -14.23 -14.59 -3.43
N PRO A 264 -15.22 -14.65 -2.52
CA PRO A 264 -16.00 -15.88 -2.33
C PRO A 264 -16.91 -16.29 -3.50
N THR A 265 -17.31 -15.35 -4.35
CA THR A 265 -18.19 -15.61 -5.52
C THR A 265 -17.52 -15.32 -6.86
N LEU A 266 -16.30 -14.78 -6.84
CA LEU A 266 -15.57 -14.26 -8.00
C LEU A 266 -16.41 -13.31 -8.86
N SER A 267 -17.32 -12.56 -8.23
CA SER A 267 -18.08 -11.50 -8.90
C SER A 267 -17.31 -10.18 -8.84
N GLY A 268 -17.69 -9.23 -9.70
CA GLY A 268 -16.99 -7.94 -9.85
C GLY A 268 -16.67 -7.65 -11.31
N GLY A 269 -15.54 -6.99 -11.56
CA GLY A 269 -15.14 -6.62 -12.91
C GLY A 269 -13.71 -6.06 -12.97
N VAL A 270 -13.13 -6.07 -14.18
CA VAL A 270 -11.82 -5.49 -14.48
C VAL A 270 -11.96 -4.49 -15.62
N GLY A 271 -11.50 -3.27 -15.38
CA GLY A 271 -11.58 -2.14 -16.30
C GLY A 271 -12.97 -1.48 -16.36
N THR A 272 -13.00 -0.26 -16.91
CA THR A 272 -14.19 0.61 -16.93
C THR A 272 -15.45 -0.08 -17.45
N LYS A 273 -15.34 -0.84 -18.54
CA LYS A 273 -16.50 -1.48 -19.18
C LYS A 273 -17.15 -2.53 -18.26
N ALA A 274 -16.37 -3.52 -17.80
CA ALA A 274 -16.88 -4.59 -16.96
C ALA A 274 -17.36 -4.07 -15.60
N LEU A 275 -16.70 -3.04 -15.05
CA LEU A 275 -17.14 -2.40 -13.81
C LEU A 275 -18.45 -1.63 -14.00
N SER A 276 -18.66 -0.99 -15.15
CA SER A 276 -19.93 -0.35 -15.48
C SER A 276 -21.07 -1.37 -15.55
N GLU A 277 -20.85 -2.50 -16.23
CA GLU A 277 -21.82 -3.61 -16.28
C GLU A 277 -22.08 -4.15 -14.86
N TYR A 278 -21.04 -4.36 -14.06
CA TYR A 278 -21.16 -4.81 -12.68
C TYR A 278 -22.02 -3.89 -11.80
N TYR A 279 -21.73 -2.58 -11.78
CA TYR A 279 -22.49 -1.64 -10.94
C TYR A 279 -23.93 -1.39 -11.42
N ASN A 280 -24.19 -1.52 -12.73
CA ASN A 280 -25.54 -1.36 -13.27
C ASN A 280 -26.40 -2.62 -13.07
N ASP A 281 -25.87 -3.80 -13.39
CA ASP A 281 -26.66 -5.01 -13.60
C ASP A 281 -26.51 -6.03 -12.46
N PHE A 282 -25.38 -6.03 -11.74
CA PHE A 282 -25.05 -7.09 -10.77
C PHE A 282 -24.92 -6.60 -9.33
N PHE A 283 -24.72 -5.30 -9.11
CA PHE A 283 -24.64 -4.70 -7.77
C PHE A 283 -26.02 -4.31 -7.20
N GLN A 284 -26.88 -3.76 -8.05
CA GLN A 284 -28.23 -3.28 -7.73
C GLN A 284 -29.32 -4.14 -8.40
N PRO A 285 -30.58 -4.09 -7.93
CA PRO A 285 -31.06 -3.39 -6.74
C PRO A 285 -30.84 -4.20 -5.46
N LEU A 286 -30.37 -3.54 -4.40
CA LEU A 286 -30.26 -4.16 -3.08
C LEU A 286 -31.64 -4.31 -2.39
N PRO A 287 -31.78 -5.21 -1.40
CA PRO A 287 -32.93 -5.23 -0.49
C PRO A 287 -33.12 -3.87 0.22
N ALA A 288 -34.37 -3.45 0.45
CA ALA A 288 -34.65 -2.15 1.09
C ALA A 288 -34.11 -2.05 2.54
N ASP A 289 -33.99 -3.19 3.22
CA ASP A 289 -33.43 -3.32 4.57
C ASP A 289 -31.92 -3.61 4.56
N PHE A 290 -31.25 -3.55 3.41
CA PHE A 290 -29.81 -3.73 3.31
C PHE A 290 -29.09 -2.62 4.09
N ARG A 291 -28.25 -3.01 5.05
CA ARG A 291 -27.51 -2.09 5.90
C ARG A 291 -26.08 -2.57 6.08
N VAL A 292 -25.16 -1.62 5.96
CA VAL A 292 -23.74 -1.78 6.23
C VAL A 292 -23.39 -0.95 7.47
N ARG A 293 -22.56 -1.49 8.35
CA ARG A 293 -21.97 -0.75 9.47
C ARG A 293 -20.47 -0.98 9.49
N LEU A 294 -19.69 0.08 9.39
CA LEU A 294 -18.25 0.04 9.63
C LEU A 294 -17.98 -0.37 11.08
N LEU A 295 -17.24 -1.46 11.27
CA LEU A 295 -16.77 -1.95 12.57
C LEU A 295 -15.40 -1.37 12.88
N SER A 296 -14.48 -1.44 11.91
CA SER A 296 -13.14 -0.87 12.01
C SER A 296 -12.63 -0.46 10.63
N ARG A 297 -11.72 0.52 10.60
CA ARG A 297 -11.01 0.98 9.40
C ARG A 297 -9.53 1.11 9.73
N THR A 298 -8.68 0.58 8.85
CA THR A 298 -7.22 0.74 8.92
C THR A 298 -6.73 1.42 7.64
N VAL A 299 -6.06 2.56 7.79
CA VAL A 299 -5.40 3.26 6.69
C VAL A 299 -3.93 2.86 6.64
N GLY A 300 -3.45 2.43 5.48
CA GLY A 300 -2.05 2.09 5.25
C GLY A 300 -1.14 3.30 5.48
N ASN A 301 0.00 3.08 6.13
CA ASN A 301 0.97 4.16 6.42
C ASN A 301 1.57 4.81 5.15
N ASP A 302 1.45 4.15 4.01
CA ASP A 302 1.80 4.66 2.71
C ASP A 302 0.74 5.62 2.15
N GLY A 303 -0.43 5.74 2.79
CA GLY A 303 -1.50 6.67 2.39
C GLY A 303 -2.18 6.25 1.09
N SER A 304 -2.18 4.96 0.75
CA SER A 304 -2.75 4.44 -0.49
C SER A 304 -3.69 3.24 -0.28
N ARG A 305 -3.79 2.68 0.93
CA ARG A 305 -4.63 1.51 1.21
C ARG A 305 -5.61 1.78 2.34
N ILE A 306 -6.83 1.23 2.20
CA ILE A 306 -7.86 1.21 3.24
C ILE A 306 -8.28 -0.24 3.44
N VAL A 307 -8.38 -0.68 4.68
CA VAL A 307 -8.98 -1.95 5.06
C VAL A 307 -10.18 -1.68 5.94
N ASP A 308 -11.36 -1.99 5.42
CA ASP A 308 -12.64 -1.83 6.11
C ASP A 308 -13.15 -3.18 6.59
N GLU A 309 -13.50 -3.26 7.87
CA GLU A 309 -14.27 -4.35 8.45
C GLU A 309 -15.74 -3.91 8.56
N LEU A 310 -16.62 -4.61 7.87
CA LEU A 310 -18.00 -4.19 7.65
C LEU A 310 -18.97 -5.25 8.18
N PHE A 311 -19.89 -4.87 9.04
CA PHE A 311 -21.05 -5.71 9.37
C PHE A 311 -22.18 -5.43 8.38
N VAL A 312 -22.54 -6.45 7.59
CA VAL A 312 -23.60 -6.39 6.59
C VAL A 312 -24.80 -7.20 7.05
N ASN A 313 -26.00 -6.62 6.94
CA ASN A 313 -27.25 -7.34 7.20
C ASN A 313 -28.37 -6.94 6.25
N PHE A 314 -29.18 -7.92 5.85
CA PHE A 314 -30.32 -7.73 4.98
C PHE A 314 -31.25 -8.95 5.03
N THR A 315 -32.47 -8.81 4.51
CA THR A 315 -33.36 -9.94 4.22
C THR A 315 -33.22 -10.32 2.75
N HIS A 316 -32.92 -11.59 2.44
CA HIS A 316 -32.77 -12.07 1.07
C HIS A 316 -34.15 -12.26 0.39
N ASN A 317 -34.86 -11.15 0.17
CA ASN A 317 -36.20 -11.08 -0.43
C ASN A 317 -36.19 -10.83 -1.95
N ARG A 318 -34.99 -10.76 -2.53
CA ARG A 318 -34.69 -10.70 -3.96
C ARG A 318 -33.30 -11.28 -4.18
N GLU A 319 -32.97 -11.57 -5.44
CA GLU A 319 -31.63 -11.98 -5.80
C GLU A 319 -30.62 -10.86 -5.52
N VAL A 320 -29.46 -11.23 -4.98
CA VAL A 320 -28.33 -10.32 -4.74
C VAL A 320 -27.09 -10.97 -5.37
N HIS A 321 -26.86 -10.67 -6.65
CA HIS A 321 -25.97 -11.46 -7.51
C HIS A 321 -24.54 -11.56 -6.98
N TRP A 322 -24.00 -10.51 -6.37
CA TRP A 322 -22.62 -10.49 -5.91
C TRP A 322 -22.37 -11.36 -4.67
N ILE A 323 -23.37 -11.60 -3.81
CA ILE A 323 -23.23 -12.43 -2.60
C ILE A 323 -23.81 -13.84 -2.77
N LEU A 324 -24.90 -13.97 -3.52
CA LEU A 324 -25.65 -15.22 -3.73
C LEU A 324 -26.05 -15.36 -5.22
N PRO A 325 -25.06 -15.50 -6.13
CA PRO A 325 -25.32 -15.56 -7.56
C PRO A 325 -26.23 -16.73 -7.93
N GLY A 326 -27.32 -16.45 -8.67
CA GLY A 326 -28.26 -17.47 -9.15
C GLY A 326 -29.21 -18.03 -8.09
N ILE A 327 -29.20 -17.48 -6.88
CA ILE A 327 -30.09 -17.93 -5.80
C ILE A 327 -31.33 -17.02 -5.72
N PRO A 328 -32.54 -17.54 -5.94
CA PRO A 328 -33.75 -16.74 -5.79
C PRO A 328 -33.99 -16.35 -4.33
N ALA A 329 -34.88 -15.38 -4.11
CA ALA A 329 -35.28 -14.92 -2.78
C ALA A 329 -35.59 -16.09 -1.83
N THR A 330 -34.85 -16.17 -0.72
CA THR A 330 -35.06 -17.19 0.33
C THR A 330 -35.87 -16.65 1.51
N ASN A 331 -36.10 -15.33 1.55
CA ASN A 331 -36.75 -14.60 2.64
C ASN A 331 -36.12 -14.85 4.01
N LYS A 332 -34.84 -15.23 4.04
CA LYS A 332 -34.05 -15.41 5.26
C LYS A 332 -33.22 -14.17 5.52
N LYS A 333 -33.01 -13.88 6.81
CA LYS A 333 -32.11 -12.82 7.24
C LYS A 333 -30.67 -13.30 7.11
N VAL A 334 -29.81 -12.45 6.56
CA VAL A 334 -28.37 -12.65 6.45
C VAL A 334 -27.67 -11.62 7.33
N GLU A 335 -26.71 -12.08 8.12
CA GLU A 335 -25.78 -11.27 8.90
C GLU A 335 -24.37 -11.83 8.68
N VAL A 336 -23.46 -11.00 8.18
CA VAL A 336 -22.10 -11.41 7.81
C VAL A 336 -21.12 -10.26 8.00
N VAL A 337 -19.89 -10.57 8.41
CA VAL A 337 -18.78 -9.61 8.39
C VAL A 337 -18.06 -9.72 7.05
N MET A 338 -17.83 -8.58 6.41
CA MET A 338 -17.07 -8.47 5.17
C MET A 338 -15.80 -7.66 5.42
N ILE A 339 -14.70 -8.08 4.82
CA ILE A 339 -13.45 -7.31 4.78
C ILE A 339 -13.31 -6.75 3.37
N SER A 340 -13.22 -5.43 3.24
CA SER A 340 -12.88 -4.75 1.98
C SER A 340 -11.47 -4.19 2.08
N ILE A 341 -10.60 -4.57 1.13
CA ILE A 341 -9.24 -4.07 0.99
C ILE A 341 -9.19 -3.23 -0.28
N VAL A 342 -8.97 -1.94 -0.12
CA VAL A 342 -9.03 -0.95 -1.20
C VAL A 342 -7.66 -0.35 -1.41
N ARG A 343 -7.21 -0.27 -2.66
CA ARG A 343 -6.03 0.52 -3.07
C ARG A 343 -6.47 1.73 -3.87
N MET A 344 -5.91 2.87 -3.49
CA MET A 344 -6.09 4.18 -4.12
C MET A 344 -4.78 4.59 -4.77
N ILE A 345 -4.84 5.06 -6.01
CA ILE A 345 -3.72 5.69 -6.72
C ILE A 345 -4.13 7.09 -7.10
N GLY A 346 -3.37 8.09 -6.64
CA GLY A 346 -3.88 9.45 -6.61
C GLY A 346 -5.27 9.47 -5.98
N ASN A 347 -6.21 10.23 -6.53
CA ASN A 347 -7.57 10.36 -5.98
C ASN A 347 -8.57 9.35 -6.57
N GLN A 348 -8.11 8.24 -7.14
CA GLN A 348 -8.97 7.23 -7.76
C GLN A 348 -8.73 5.85 -7.16
N LEU A 349 -9.78 5.03 -7.13
CA LEU A 349 -9.71 3.63 -6.72
C LEU A 349 -9.07 2.81 -7.84
N GLU A 350 -8.06 2.04 -7.50
CA GLU A 350 -7.38 1.12 -8.42
C GLU A 350 -7.79 -0.34 -8.17
N SER A 351 -7.97 -0.75 -6.92
CA SER A 351 -8.45 -2.09 -6.64
C SER A 351 -9.31 -2.15 -5.40
N GLU A 352 -10.29 -3.06 -5.42
CA GLU A 352 -11.05 -3.48 -4.26
C GLU A 352 -11.14 -5.01 -4.21
N HIS A 353 -10.76 -5.58 -3.08
CA HIS A 353 -10.90 -7.00 -2.79
C HIS A 353 -11.81 -7.19 -1.58
N MET A 354 -12.90 -7.93 -1.76
CA MET A 354 -13.88 -8.21 -0.73
C MET A 354 -13.85 -9.68 -0.32
N TYR A 355 -13.86 -9.93 0.98
CA TYR A 355 -13.86 -11.26 1.59
C TYR A 355 -14.97 -11.40 2.62
N TRP A 356 -15.60 -12.57 2.69
CA TRP A 356 -16.56 -12.93 3.72
C TRP A 356 -16.68 -14.46 3.85
N ASP A 357 -17.33 -14.92 4.91
CA ASP A 357 -17.61 -16.35 5.11
C ASP A 357 -18.86 -16.78 4.34
N GLN A 358 -18.65 -17.31 3.14
CA GLN A 358 -19.74 -17.78 2.28
C GLN A 358 -20.46 -19.02 2.83
N ALA A 359 -19.79 -19.87 3.61
CA ALA A 359 -20.43 -21.02 4.23
C ALA A 359 -21.48 -20.58 5.25
N SER A 360 -21.16 -19.58 6.07
CA SER A 360 -22.10 -18.96 7.00
C SER A 360 -23.28 -18.28 6.29
N VAL A 361 -23.06 -17.65 5.13
CA VAL A 361 -24.16 -17.09 4.32
C VAL A 361 -25.08 -18.20 3.81
N LEU A 362 -24.52 -19.27 3.22
CA LEU A 362 -25.28 -20.40 2.68
C LEU A 362 -26.08 -21.16 3.75
N VAL A 363 -25.54 -21.30 4.97
CA VAL A 363 -26.27 -21.86 6.12
C VAL A 363 -27.46 -20.98 6.50
N GLN A 364 -27.27 -19.67 6.58
CA GLN A 364 -28.33 -18.72 6.96
C GLN A 364 -29.49 -18.71 5.95
N VAL A 365 -29.19 -18.84 4.66
CA VAL A 365 -30.22 -18.91 3.62
C VAL A 365 -30.79 -20.31 3.38
N GLY A 366 -30.31 -21.32 4.12
CA GLY A 366 -30.84 -22.69 4.08
C GLY A 366 -30.35 -23.55 2.91
N LEU A 367 -29.29 -23.14 2.21
CA LEU A 367 -28.69 -23.90 1.10
C LEU A 367 -27.59 -24.87 1.55
N LEU A 368 -27.01 -24.63 2.72
CA LEU A 368 -26.03 -25.51 3.34
C LEU A 368 -26.55 -25.96 4.70
N SER A 369 -26.60 -27.27 4.93
CA SER A 369 -26.81 -27.82 6.28
C SER A 369 -25.44 -28.21 6.86
N PRO A 370 -25.11 -27.78 8.09
CA PRO A 370 -23.90 -28.24 8.78
C PRO A 370 -23.83 -29.76 8.91
N LYS A 371 -24.96 -30.47 8.86
CA LYS A 371 -25.02 -31.95 8.90
C LYS A 371 -24.64 -32.64 7.59
N MET A 372 -24.36 -31.90 6.51
CA MET A 372 -23.89 -32.46 5.23
C MET A 372 -22.41 -32.86 5.28
N VAL A 373 -22.05 -33.71 6.24
CA VAL A 373 -20.71 -34.27 6.38
C VAL A 373 -20.53 -35.43 5.37
N PRO A 374 -19.41 -35.50 4.64
CA PRO A 374 -19.11 -36.66 3.80
C PRO A 374 -19.05 -37.96 4.60
N ASP A 375 -19.56 -39.07 4.06
CA ASP A 375 -19.64 -40.34 4.80
C ASP A 375 -18.28 -40.88 5.25
N SER A 376 -17.20 -40.58 4.51
CA SER A 376 -15.83 -40.92 4.90
C SER A 376 -15.39 -40.23 6.20
N PHE A 377 -15.94 -39.05 6.51
CA PHE A 377 -15.68 -38.31 7.74
C PHE A 377 -16.68 -38.65 8.85
N LYS A 378 -17.94 -38.95 8.51
CA LYS A 378 -18.90 -39.51 9.49
C LYS A 378 -18.36 -40.78 10.14
N LYS A 379 -17.76 -41.68 9.35
CA LYS A 379 -17.09 -42.90 9.85
C LYS A 379 -15.92 -42.63 10.79
N LYS A 380 -15.36 -41.41 10.75
CA LYS A 380 -14.31 -40.93 11.66
C LYS A 380 -14.86 -40.15 12.85
N GLY A 381 -16.19 -40.13 13.05
CA GLY A 381 -16.85 -39.45 14.16
C GLY A 381 -17.15 -37.98 13.93
N VAL A 382 -17.03 -37.45 12.71
CA VAL A 382 -17.41 -36.05 12.43
C VAL A 382 -18.92 -35.95 12.30
N GLU A 383 -19.56 -35.19 13.20
CA GLU A 383 -21.01 -35.05 13.25
C GLU A 383 -21.55 -33.86 12.44
N GLU A 384 -20.75 -32.79 12.31
CA GLU A 384 -21.10 -31.59 11.56
C GLU A 384 -19.89 -30.86 10.99
N LEU A 385 -20.13 -30.06 9.95
CA LEU A 385 -19.17 -29.11 9.41
C LEU A 385 -18.99 -27.95 10.41
N PRO A 386 -17.75 -27.44 10.59
CA PRO A 386 -17.45 -26.42 11.60
C PRO A 386 -17.89 -25.01 11.11
N ILE A 387 -19.20 -24.80 10.99
CA ILE A 387 -19.81 -23.56 10.49
C ILE A 387 -20.79 -23.05 11.54
N TRP A 388 -20.49 -21.89 12.12
CA TRP A 388 -21.30 -21.31 13.18
C TRP A 388 -22.50 -20.49 12.67
N GLY A 389 -22.38 -19.88 11.49
CA GLY A 389 -23.42 -19.03 10.90
C GLY A 389 -23.45 -17.61 11.48
N ALA A 390 -24.66 -17.03 11.58
CA ALA A 390 -24.88 -15.61 11.89
C ALA A 390 -24.22 -15.14 13.20
N GLU A 391 -24.11 -16.02 14.20
CA GLU A 391 -23.57 -15.65 15.50
C GLU A 391 -22.07 -15.30 15.44
N SER A 392 -21.31 -15.79 14.45
CA SER A 392 -19.93 -15.35 14.22
C SER A 392 -19.87 -13.84 13.91
N ALA A 393 -20.71 -13.39 12.97
CA ALA A 393 -20.80 -11.98 12.61
C ALA A 393 -21.32 -11.11 13.77
N ARG A 394 -22.28 -11.62 14.55
CA ARG A 394 -22.79 -10.92 15.73
C ARG A 394 -21.74 -10.81 16.84
N ALA A 395 -20.93 -11.85 17.03
CA ALA A 395 -19.84 -11.85 18.01
C ALA A 395 -18.79 -10.79 17.67
N MET A 396 -18.34 -10.73 16.41
CA MET A 396 -17.42 -9.69 15.94
C MET A 396 -17.98 -8.29 16.14
N LYS A 397 -19.25 -8.06 15.77
CA LYS A 397 -19.94 -6.77 15.99
C LYS A 397 -20.02 -6.37 17.47
N ARG A 398 -20.23 -7.32 18.38
CA ARG A 398 -20.30 -7.07 19.84
C ARG A 398 -18.92 -7.01 20.50
N GLY A 399 -17.88 -7.56 19.87
CA GLY A 399 -16.57 -7.81 20.48
C GLY A 399 -16.56 -8.97 21.48
N SER A 400 -17.61 -9.79 21.56
CA SER A 400 -17.71 -10.95 22.45
C SER A 400 -18.85 -11.92 22.09
N SER A 401 -18.74 -13.16 22.56
CA SER A 401 -19.84 -14.15 22.57
C SER A 401 -19.76 -15.02 23.83
N THR A 402 -20.91 -15.51 24.28
CA THR A 402 -20.99 -16.58 25.29
C THR A 402 -20.75 -17.96 24.69
N HIS A 403 -20.75 -18.06 23.36
CA HIS A 403 -20.62 -19.31 22.62
C HIS A 403 -19.22 -19.46 22.02
N MET A 404 -18.21 -19.53 22.88
CA MET A 404 -16.81 -19.67 22.46
C MET A 404 -16.38 -21.13 22.56
N ASN A 405 -15.63 -21.61 21.56
CA ASN A 405 -15.05 -22.97 21.51
C ASN A 405 -16.06 -24.13 21.47
N GLU A 406 -17.37 -23.89 21.30
CA GLU A 406 -18.39 -24.97 21.30
C GLU A 406 -18.25 -25.99 20.16
N LEU A 407 -17.56 -25.64 19.07
CA LEU A 407 -17.25 -26.58 17.98
C LEU A 407 -16.00 -27.45 18.24
N ILE A 408 -15.27 -27.19 19.32
CA ILE A 408 -14.09 -27.97 19.70
C ILE A 408 -14.58 -29.07 20.65
N PRO A 409 -14.41 -30.36 20.31
CA PRO A 409 -14.74 -31.45 21.22
C PRO A 409 -13.99 -31.32 22.55
N GLU A 410 -14.64 -31.70 23.66
CA GLU A 410 -14.03 -31.78 24.99
C GLU A 410 -12.87 -32.80 25.07
#